data_AF-A0A9D2WQ90-F1
#
_entry.id   AF-A0A9D2WQ90-F1
#
_cell.length_a   1.000
_cell.length_b   1.000
_cell.length_c   1.000
_cell.angle_alpha   90.00
_cell.angle_beta   90.00
_cell.angle_gamma   90.00
#
_symmetry.space_group_name_H-M   'P 1'
#
loop_
_entity.id
_entity.type
_entity.pdbx_description
1 polymer ?
#
loop_
_entity_poly.entity_id
_entity_poly.type
_entity_poly.pdbx_seq_one_letter_code
_entity_poly.pdbx_strand_id
1 'polypeptide(L)' 'MDLNSILYFWGLIFLAAGFLFLGSLLLQYLWNTTIPELFNLKPVTYWQAFRLLLIAGLLFGGPNLII' A
#
# COMPACT_ATOMS: atom_id res chain seq x y z
N MET A 1 31.54 -0.78 -2.95
CA MET A 1 30.22 -1.39 -2.71
C MET A 1 30.22 -2.71 -3.44
N ASP A 2 30.15 -3.83 -2.72
CA ASP A 2 30.29 -5.15 -3.33
C ASP A 2 29.01 -5.54 -4.08
N LEU A 3 29.14 -6.29 -5.18
CA LEU A 3 28.01 -6.66 -6.05
C LEU A 3 26.83 -7.27 -5.26
N ASN A 4 27.11 -8.09 -4.25
CA ASN A 4 26.11 -8.68 -3.37
C ASN A 4 25.29 -7.63 -2.62
N SER A 5 25.93 -6.58 -2.10
CA SER A 5 25.23 -5.49 -1.40
C SER A 5 24.27 -4.72 -2.30
N ILE A 6 24.64 -4.54 -3.58
CA ILE A 6 23.80 -3.92 -4.60
C ILE A 6 22.58 -4.81 -4.90
N LEU A 7 22.80 -6.13 -5.06
CA LEU A 7 21.73 -7.09 -5.31
C LEU A 7 20.71 -7.13 -4.17
N TYR A 8 21.15 -7.17 -2.91
CA TYR A 8 20.23 -7.15 -1.76
C TYR A 8 19.42 -5.86 -1.68
N PHE A 9 20.04 -4.71 -1.95
CA PHE A 9 19.36 -3.41 -1.95
C PHE A 9 18.23 -3.36 -2.98
N TRP A 10 18.50 -3.79 -4.21
CA TRP A 10 17.46 -3.90 -5.25
C TRP A 10 16.39 -4.92 -4.87
N GLY A 11 16.78 -6.08 -4.35
CA GLY A 11 15.83 -7.10 -3.87
C GLY A 11 14.85 -6.56 -2.84
N LEU A 12 15.33 -5.75 -1.88
CA LEU A 12 14.48 -5.12 -0.88
C LEU A 12 13.48 -4.12 -1.49
N ILE A 13 13.92 -3.31 -2.45
CA ILE A 13 13.06 -2.35 -3.16
C ILE A 13 11.94 -3.10 -3.92
N PHE A 14 12.29 -4.16 -4.65
CA PHE A 14 11.31 -4.97 -5.37
C PHE A 14 10.31 -5.63 -4.41
N LEU A 15 10.78 -6.14 -3.27
CA LEU A 15 9.92 -6.73 -2.26
C LEU A 15 8.95 -5.70 -1.68
N ALA A 16 9.44 -4.52 -1.30
CA ALA A 16 8.61 -3.43 -0.78
C ALA A 16 7.57 -2.96 -1.80
N ALA A 17 7.97 -2.81 -3.06
CA ALA A 17 7.05 -2.52 -4.14
C ALA A 17 5.98 -3.63 -4.26
N GLY A 18 6.38 -4.89 -4.31
CA GLY A 18 5.46 -6.03 -4.36
C GLY A 18 4.41 -6.01 -3.24
N PHE A 19 4.83 -5.74 -2.00
CA PHE A 19 3.91 -5.56 -0.87
C PHE A 19 2.96 -4.38 -1.04
N LEU A 20 3.39 -3.25 -1.62
CA LEU A 20 2.51 -2.13 -1.91
C LEU A 20 1.44 -2.48 -2.95
N PHE A 21 1.81 -3.18 -4.03
CA PHE A 21 0.85 -3.60 -5.06
C PHE A 21 -0.15 -4.64 -4.50
N LEU A 22 0.34 -5.63 -3.74
CA LEU A 22 -0.51 -6.61 -3.05
C LEU A 22 -1.43 -5.95 -2.02
N GLY A 23 -0.91 -5.01 -1.23
CA GLY A 23 -1.69 -4.23 -0.27
C GLY A 23 -2.79 -3.43 -0.93
N SER A 24 -2.53 -2.87 -2.11
CA SER A 24 -3.54 -2.15 -2.91
C SER A 24 -4.66 -3.06 -3.40
N LEU A 25 -4.34 -4.29 -3.84
CA LEU A 25 -5.34 -5.29 -4.22
C LEU A 25 -6.21 -5.69 -3.03
N LEU A 26 -5.60 -5.94 -1.88
CA LEU A 26 -6.31 -6.28 -0.65
C LEU A 26 -7.23 -5.13 -0.22
N LEU A 27 -6.73 -3.89 -0.24
CA LEU A 27 -7.51 -2.70 0.09
C LEU A 27 -8.69 -2.54 -0.88
N GLN A 28 -8.49 -2.74 -2.18
CA GLN A 28 -9.56 -2.68 -3.16
C GLN A 28 -10.65 -3.72 -2.86
N TYR A 29 -10.26 -4.97 -2.61
CA TYR A 29 -11.18 -6.04 -2.29
C TYR A 29 -12.00 -5.71 -1.04
N LEU A 30 -11.34 -5.36 0.06
CA LEU A 30 -12.00 -5.03 1.32
C LEU A 30 -12.88 -3.79 1.20
N TRP A 31 -12.40 -2.75 0.50
CA TRP A 31 -13.19 -1.54 0.28
C TRP A 31 -14.46 -1.89 -0.48
N ASN A 32 -14.36 -2.56 -1.62
CA ASN A 32 -15.49 -2.81 -2.50
C ASN A 32 -16.54 -3.76 -1.91
N THR A 33 -16.17 -4.65 -0.99
CA THR A 33 -17.11 -5.53 -0.30
C THR A 33 -17.80 -4.87 0.89
N THR A 34 -17.15 -3.92 1.58
CA THR A 34 -17.68 -3.37 2.84
C THR A 34 -18.17 -1.94 2.73
N ILE A 35 -17.38 -1.03 2.17
CA ILE A 35 -17.64 0.40 2.23
C ILE A 35 -18.81 0.84 1.33
N PRO A 36 -18.91 0.41 0.06
CA PRO A 36 -20.07 0.68 -0.78
C PRO A 36 -21.38 0.18 -0.16
N GLU A 37 -21.38 -1.02 0.42
CA GLU A 37 -22.57 -1.63 1.00
C GLU A 37 -23.03 -0.91 2.27
N LEU A 38 -22.11 -0.61 3.17
CA LEU A 38 -22.45 0.01 4.47
C LEU A 38 -22.78 1.50 4.36
N PHE A 39 -22.12 2.21 3.44
CA PHE A 39 -22.19 3.68 3.36
C PHE A 39 -22.83 4.19 2.06
N ASN A 40 -23.37 3.31 1.22
CA ASN A 40 -23.94 3.64 -0.09
C ASN A 40 -22.98 4.46 -0.97
N LEU A 41 -21.68 4.11 -0.93
CA LEU A 41 -20.62 4.76 -1.70
C LEU A 41 -20.31 3.98 -2.99
N LYS A 42 -19.56 4.60 -3.90
CA LYS A 42 -19.12 3.94 -5.13
C LYS A 42 -17.94 3.00 -4.86
N PRO A 43 -17.87 1.83 -5.54
CA PRO A 43 -16.68 0.98 -5.52
C PRO A 43 -15.49 1.71 -6.15
N VAL A 44 -14.30 1.32 -5.71
CA VAL A 44 -13.01 1.86 -6.17
C VAL A 44 -12.34 0.90 -7.16
N THR A 45 -11.68 1.48 -8.16
CA THR A 45 -10.78 0.74 -9.06
C THR A 45 -9.43 0.51 -8.41
N TYR A 46 -8.62 -0.36 -9.00
CA TYR A 46 -7.29 -0.70 -8.48
C TYR A 46 -6.42 0.54 -8.23
N TRP A 47 -6.36 1.46 -9.21
CA TRP A 47 -5.57 2.68 -9.10
C TRP A 47 -6.12 3.69 -8.08
N GLN A 48 -7.43 3.68 -7.81
CA GLN A 48 -8.03 4.48 -6.75
C GLN A 48 -7.67 3.91 -5.37
N ALA A 49 -7.75 2.59 -5.20
CA ALA A 49 -7.30 1.92 -3.97
C ALA A 49 -5.80 2.13 -3.73
N PHE A 50 -4.96 2.09 -4.77
CA PHE A 50 -3.53 2.36 -4.66
C PHE A 50 -3.25 3.77 -4.12
N ARG A 51 -3.90 4.79 -4.70
CA ARG A 51 -3.78 6.18 -4.23
C ARG A 51 -4.29 6.34 -2.80
N LEU A 52 -5.36 5.64 -2.46
CA LEU A 52 -5.90 5.65 -1.10
C LEU A 52 -4.93 5.02 -0.08
N LEU A 53 -4.26 3.93 -0.46
CA LEU A 53 -3.22 3.31 0.37
C LEU A 53 -2.04 4.26 0.61
N LEU A 54 -1.61 5.00 -0.42
CA LEU A 54 -0.56 6.03 -0.27
C LEU A 54 -1.00 7.17 0.64
N ILE A 55 -2.25 7.64 0.50
CA ILE A 55 -2.81 8.67 1.39
C ILE A 55 -2.87 8.14 2.83
N ALA A 56 -3.30 6.90 3.05
CA ALA A 56 -3.31 6.29 4.37
C ALA A 56 -1.89 6.19 4.95
N GLY A 57 -0.91 5.80 4.14
CA GLY A 57 0.51 5.80 4.55
C GLY A 57 1.02 7.20 4.91
N LEU A 58 0.59 8.25 4.19
CA LEU A 58 0.96 9.62 4.50
C LEU A 58 0.31 10.12 5.81
N LEU A 59 -0.97 9.79 6.03
CA LEU A 59 -1.73 10.27 7.19
C LEU A 59 -1.44 9.48 8.47
N PHE A 60 -1.19 8.17 8.36
CA PHE A 60 -1.08 7.25 9.50
C PHE A 60 0.29 6.55 9.60
N GLY A 61 1.12 6.62 8.55
CA GLY A 61 2.41 5.92 8.47
C GLY A 61 3.63 6.77 8.80
N GLY A 62 3.46 7.96 9.39
CA GLY A 62 4.57 8.74 9.93
C GLY A 62 5.28 7.99 11.07
N PRO A 63 6.58 8.23 11.30
CA PRO A 63 7.26 7.62 12.43
C PRO A 63 6.59 8.13 13.71
N ASN A 64 6.04 7.20 14.51
CA ASN A 64 5.83 7.45 15.93
C ASN A 64 7.23 7.57 16.55
N LEU A 65 7.87 8.74 16.37
CA LEU A 65 9.00 9.18 17.18
C LEU A 65 8.43 9.54 18.55
N ILE A 66 7.98 8.52 19.28
CA ILE A 66 7.79 8.64 20.72
C ILE A 66 9.19 8.56 21.31
N ILE A 67 9.71 9.77 21.53
CA ILE A 67 10.57 10.26 22.61
C ILE A 67 10.80 9.22 23.73
#